data_AF-A0A5K0ZRZ9-F1
#
_entry.id   AF-A0A5K0ZRZ9-F1
#
_cell.length_a   1.000
_cell.length_b   1.000
_cell.length_c   1.000
_cell.angle_alpha   90.00
_cell.angle_beta   90.00
_cell.angle_gamma   90.00
#
_symmetry.space_group_name_H-M   'P 1'
#
loop_
_entity.id
_entity.type
_entity.pdbx_description
1 polymer ?
#
loop_
_entity_poly.entity_id
_entity_poly.type
_entity_poly.pdbx_seq_one_letter_code
_entity_poly.pdbx_strand_id
1 'polypeptide(L)'
;WALVKDKEVARKMTKFIELNTIGVSKDSQIRTAKILGAISDAYERETAPESEKFFHYSRDLMRQRWKSLRDAIEFRGRFSLPEFPTEFCNFFGEEGSSYP
;
A
#
# COMPACT_ATOMS: atom_id res chain seq x y z
N TRP A 1 7.89 3.27 -9.25
CA TRP A 1 9.15 3.73 -8.62
C TRP A 1 10.02 2.52 -8.35
N ALA A 2 11.31 2.71 -8.10
CA ALA A 2 12.21 1.62 -7.68
C ALA A 2 13.25 2.20 -6.73
N LEU A 3 13.59 1.47 -5.67
CA LEU A 3 14.70 1.80 -4.79
C LEU A 3 15.91 0.95 -5.23
N VAL A 4 16.90 1.59 -5.84
CA VAL A 4 18.04 0.90 -6.46
C VAL A 4 19.32 1.29 -5.74
N LYS A 5 19.99 0.32 -5.11
CA LYS A 5 21.27 0.55 -4.40
C LYS A 5 22.44 0.70 -5.37
N ASP A 6 22.46 -0.11 -6.42
CA ASP A 6 23.54 -0.12 -7.41
C ASP A 6 23.37 1.03 -8.42
N LYS A 7 24.38 1.89 -8.49
CA LYS A 7 24.39 3.07 -9.36
C LYS A 7 24.37 2.72 -10.85
N GLU A 8 25.08 1.68 -11.27
CA GLU A 8 25.09 1.29 -12.69
C GLU A 8 23.78 0.65 -13.10
N VAL A 9 23.14 -0.11 -12.21
CA VAL A 9 21.77 -0.59 -12.43
C VAL A 9 20.80 0.57 -12.56
N ALA A 10 20.88 1.56 -11.65
CA ALA A 10 20.03 2.75 -11.72
C ALA A 10 20.23 3.53 -13.03
N ARG A 11 21.48 3.68 -13.50
CA ARG A 11 21.79 4.34 -14.78
C ARG A 11 21.19 3.60 -15.97
N LYS A 12 21.31 2.27 -16.01
CA LYS A 12 20.71 1.43 -17.06
C LYS A 12 19.18 1.53 -17.06
N MET A 13 18.55 1.53 -15.89
CA MET A 13 17.09 1.69 -15.76
C MET A 13 16.63 3.07 -16.24
N THR A 14 17.32 4.15 -15.87
CA THR A 14 17.00 5.51 -16.35
C THR A 14 17.13 5.60 -17.86
N LYS A 15 18.20 5.02 -18.44
CA LYS A 15 18.38 5.02 -19.89
C LYS A 15 17.26 4.27 -20.62
N PHE A 16 16.81 3.14 -20.06
CA PHE A 16 15.67 2.40 -20.59
C PHE A 16 14.39 3.25 -20.60
N ILE A 17 14.07 3.93 -19.51
CA ILE A 17 12.87 4.78 -19.42
C ILE A 17 12.94 5.95 -20.42
N GLU A 18 14.11 6.56 -20.58
CA GLU A 18 14.34 7.62 -21.56
C GLU A 18 14.06 7.12 -22.99
N LEU A 19 14.58 5.95 -23.36
CA LEU A 19 14.44 5.39 -24.71
C LEU A 19 13.01 4.90 -25.03
N ASN A 20 12.26 4.40 -24.03
CA ASN A 20 10.95 3.80 -24.26
C ASN A 20 9.80 4.80 -24.19
N THR A 21 9.83 5.70 -23.21
CA THR A 21 8.68 6.57 -22.89
C THR A 21 9.07 8.03 -22.74
N ILE A 22 10.35 8.38 -22.98
CA ILE A 22 10.87 9.74 -22.81
C ILE A 22 10.55 10.24 -21.39
N GLY A 23 10.82 9.37 -20.39
CA GLY A 23 10.51 9.66 -19.00
C GLY A 23 9.10 9.25 -18.60
N VAL A 24 8.54 9.99 -17.64
CA VAL A 24 7.21 9.79 -17.07
C VAL A 24 6.45 11.11 -17.06
N SER A 25 5.12 11.06 -17.11
CA SER A 25 4.27 12.26 -17.13
C SER A 25 4.56 13.18 -15.94
N LYS A 26 4.76 14.48 -16.23
CA LYS A 26 4.98 15.51 -15.20
C LYS A 26 3.72 15.74 -14.37
N ASP A 27 2.55 15.72 -15.00
CA ASP A 27 1.28 15.86 -14.30
C ASP A 27 1.05 14.70 -13.32
N SER A 28 1.37 13.47 -13.75
CA SER A 28 1.32 12.31 -12.86
C SER A 28 2.28 12.46 -11.67
N GLN A 29 3.53 12.92 -11.90
CA GLN A 29 4.49 13.17 -10.82
C GLN A 29 3.96 14.21 -9.82
N ILE A 30 3.45 15.35 -10.30
CA ILE A 30 2.93 16.43 -9.44
C ILE A 30 1.71 15.94 -8.64
N ARG A 31 0.79 15.23 -9.29
CA ARG A 31 -0.40 14.68 -8.60
C ARG A 31 -0.01 13.66 -7.54
N THR A 32 0.90 12.74 -7.86
CA THR A 32 1.40 11.75 -6.89
C THR A 32 2.11 12.43 -5.72
N ALA A 33 2.94 13.44 -5.97
CA ALA A 33 3.62 14.19 -4.91
C ALA A 33 2.62 14.85 -3.95
N LYS A 34 1.55 15.48 -4.47
CA LYS A 34 0.49 16.06 -3.64
C LYS A 34 -0.25 15.02 -2.81
N ILE A 35 -0.59 13.86 -3.40
CA ILE A 35 -1.29 12.77 -2.70
C ILE A 35 -0.40 12.19 -1.59
N LEU A 36 0.87 11.89 -1.89
CA LEU A 36 1.81 11.35 -0.91
C LEU A 36 2.12 12.36 0.20
N GLY A 37 2.19 13.65 -0.14
CA GLY A 37 2.29 14.74 0.84
C GLY A 37 1.11 14.73 1.81
N ALA A 38 -0.13 14.76 1.29
CA ALA A 38 -1.32 14.71 2.13
C ALA A 38 -1.39 13.45 3.02
N ILE A 39 -0.91 12.30 2.52
CA ILE A 39 -0.78 11.08 3.33
C ILE A 39 0.23 11.28 4.46
N SER A 40 1.43 11.82 4.18
CA SER A 40 2.47 12.09 5.19
C SER A 40 1.96 13.07 6.26
N ASP A 41 1.39 14.20 5.83
CA ASP A 41 0.89 15.26 6.70
C ASP A 41 -0.18 14.75 7.69
N ALA A 42 -1.00 13.76 7.29
CA ALA A 42 -1.99 13.15 8.16
C ALA A 42 -1.37 12.32 9.31
N TYR A 43 -0.16 11.80 9.13
CA TYR A 43 0.58 11.07 10.17
C TYR A 43 1.44 11.98 11.05
N GLU A 44 1.85 13.13 10.55
CA GLU A 44 2.59 14.14 11.32
C GLU A 44 1.67 14.95 12.26
N ARG A 45 0.38 15.06 11.94
CA ARG A 45 -0.62 15.70 12.80
C ARG A 45 -1.08 14.75 13.91
N GLU A 46 -0.66 15.03 15.15
CA GLU A 46 -1.05 14.24 16.33
C GLU A 46 -2.57 14.14 16.54
N THR A 47 -3.31 15.21 16.22
CA THR A 47 -4.76 15.30 16.40
C THR A 47 -5.59 14.76 15.24
N ALA A 48 -4.96 14.29 14.16
CA ALA A 48 -5.69 13.76 13.01
C ALA A 48 -6.44 12.47 13.41
N PRO A 49 -7.76 12.37 13.15
CA PRO A 49 -8.51 11.16 13.43
C PRO A 49 -7.97 10.01 12.56
N GLU A 50 -8.11 8.77 13.03
CA GLU A 50 -7.65 7.58 12.30
C GLU A 50 -8.32 7.44 10.92
N SER A 51 -9.54 7.95 10.76
CA SER A 51 -10.24 8.00 9.47
C SER A 51 -9.56 8.91 8.44
N GLU A 52 -8.78 9.90 8.86
CA GLU A 52 -7.94 10.73 7.97
C GLU A 52 -6.58 10.09 7.68
N LYS A 53 -6.14 9.16 8.53
CA LYS A 53 -4.87 8.45 8.38
C LYS A 53 -5.04 7.31 7.38
N PHE A 54 -4.53 7.51 6.16
CA PHE A 54 -4.75 6.61 5.01
C PHE A 54 -4.58 5.11 5.32
N PHE A 55 -3.46 4.70 5.95
CA PHE A 55 -3.25 3.28 6.30
C PHE A 55 -4.19 2.74 7.40
N HIS A 56 -4.65 3.56 8.35
CA HIS A 56 -5.62 3.12 9.37
C HIS A 56 -6.99 2.86 8.72
N TYR A 57 -7.49 3.88 8.01
CA TYR A 57 -8.74 3.78 7.25
C TYR A 57 -8.74 2.58 6.27
N SER A 58 -7.65 2.44 5.50
CA SER A 58 -7.55 1.37 4.49
C SER A 58 -7.48 -0.02 5.13
N ARG A 59 -6.78 -0.15 6.26
CA ARG A 59 -6.70 -1.41 7.00
C ARG A 59 -8.08 -1.86 7.49
N ASP A 60 -8.86 -0.95 8.07
CA ASP A 60 -10.20 -1.28 8.56
C ASP A 60 -11.14 -1.65 7.41
N LEU A 61 -11.07 -0.92 6.29
CA LEU A 61 -11.84 -1.23 5.09
C LEU A 61 -11.48 -2.62 4.53
N MET A 62 -10.20 -2.96 4.45
CA MET A 62 -9.75 -4.26 3.94
C MET A 62 -10.09 -5.40 4.90
N ARG A 63 -9.97 -5.20 6.21
CA ARG A 63 -10.42 -6.15 7.23
C ARG A 63 -11.90 -6.50 7.06
N GLN A 64 -12.76 -5.49 6.86
CA GLN A 64 -14.20 -5.70 6.63
C GLN A 64 -14.46 -6.48 5.35
N ARG A 65 -13.81 -6.11 4.24
CA ARG A 65 -13.94 -6.83 2.95
C ARG A 65 -13.51 -8.28 3.06
N TRP A 66 -12.38 -8.55 3.73
CA TRP A 66 -11.87 -9.90 3.91
C TRP A 66 -12.75 -10.77 4.78
N LYS A 67 -13.33 -10.19 5.84
CA LYS A 67 -14.32 -10.89 6.66
C LYS A 67 -15.53 -11.32 5.82
N SER A 68 -16.13 -10.38 5.08
CA SER A 68 -17.28 -10.70 4.22
C SER A 68 -16.97 -11.75 3.16
N LEU A 69 -15.77 -11.72 2.58
CA LEU A 69 -15.34 -12.72 1.60
C LEU A 69 -15.22 -14.12 2.21
N ARG A 70 -14.60 -14.24 3.40
CA ARG A 70 -14.47 -15.51 4.12
C ARG A 70 -15.83 -16.08 4.50
N ASP A 71 -16.70 -15.26 5.08
CA ASP A 71 -18.06 -15.65 5.46
C ASP A 71 -18.86 -16.21 4.26
N ALA A 72 -18.71 -15.59 3.07
CA ALA A 72 -19.40 -16.03 1.86
C ALA A 72 -18.87 -17.37 1.29
N ILE A 73 -17.60 -17.68 1.52
CA ILE A 73 -16.92 -18.87 0.99
C ILE A 73 -17.10 -20.08 1.90
N GLU A 74 -17.02 -19.90 3.22
CA GLU A 74 -17.25 -20.97 4.21
C GLU A 74 -18.61 -21.64 4.02
N PHE A 75 -19.63 -20.88 3.60
CA PHE A 75 -20.97 -21.40 3.36
C PHE A 75 -21.06 -22.46 2.25
N ARG A 76 -20.13 -22.48 1.28
CA ARG A 76 -20.30 -23.29 0.04
C ARG A 76 -19.26 -24.38 -0.17
N GLY A 77 -18.14 -24.39 0.55
CA GLY A 77 -17.11 -25.44 0.51
C GLY A 77 -16.44 -25.70 -0.86
N ARG A 78 -16.75 -24.91 -1.90
CA ARG A 78 -16.19 -25.06 -3.26
C ARG A 78 -14.96 -24.22 -3.52
N PHE A 79 -14.74 -23.21 -2.70
CA PHE A 79 -13.62 -22.29 -2.82
C PHE A 79 -12.77 -22.38 -1.55
N SER A 80 -11.46 -22.28 -1.72
CA SER A 80 -10.52 -22.13 -0.62
C SER A 80 -9.85 -20.77 -0.73
N LEU A 81 -9.53 -20.19 0.41
CA LEU A 81 -8.77 -18.95 0.50
C LEU A 81 -7.45 -19.23 1.20
N PRO A 82 -6.40 -18.45 0.89
CA PRO A 82 -5.17 -18.52 1.67
C PRO A 82 -5.44 -18.12 3.13
N GLU A 83 -4.81 -18.87 4.03
CA GLU A 83 -4.67 -18.51 5.43
C GLU A 83 -3.37 -17.75 5.62
N PHE A 84 -3.43 -16.67 6.38
CA PHE A 84 -2.28 -15.83 6.67
C PHE A 84 -2.03 -15.84 8.17
N PRO A 85 -0.77 -16.00 8.61
CA PRO A 85 -0.46 -15.99 10.03
C PRO A 85 -0.71 -14.61 10.63
N THR A 86 -1.01 -14.60 11.93
CA THR A 86 -0.95 -13.39 12.74
C THR A 86 0.51 -13.05 12.98
N GLU A 87 0.89 -11.81 12.70
CA GLU A 87 2.25 -11.30 12.89
C GLU A 87 2.22 -9.95 13.59
N PHE A 88 3.33 -9.59 14.24
CA PHE A 88 3.47 -8.28 14.87
C PHE A 88 3.73 -7.19 13.82
N CYS A 89 2.88 -6.17 13.77
CA CYS A 89 3.05 -5.06 12.86
C CYS A 89 3.76 -3.88 13.53
N ASN A 90 5.03 -3.64 13.16
CA ASN A 90 5.81 -2.52 13.71
C ASN A 90 5.18 -1.13 13.49
N PHE A 91 4.39 -0.96 12.42
CA PHE A 91 3.75 0.31 12.12
C PHE A 91 2.59 0.63 13.08
N PHE A 92 1.79 -0.39 13.43
CA PHE A 92 0.64 -0.24 14.33
C PHE A 92 0.94 -0.60 15.78
N GLY A 93 2.07 -1.25 16.06
CA GLY A 93 2.48 -1.66 17.40
C GLY A 93 1.64 -2.80 18.00
N GLU A 94 0.94 -3.58 17.16
CA GLU A 94 0.03 -4.64 17.60
C GLU A 94 0.14 -5.90 16.72
N GLU A 95 -0.34 -7.02 17.24
CA GLU A 95 -0.55 -8.24 16.46
C GLU A 95 -1.70 -8.04 15.47
N GLY A 96 -1.49 -8.44 14.22
CA GLY A 96 -2.51 -8.42 13.19
C GLY A 96 -2.30 -9.53 12.19
N SER A 97 -3.39 -10.10 11.67
CA SER A 97 -3.28 -10.96 10.50
C SER A 97 -2.92 -10.13 9.29
N SER A 98 -2.05 -10.66 8.44
CA SER A 98 -1.83 -10.13 7.09
C SER A 98 -3.09 -10.38 6.26
N TYR A 99 -4.08 -9.48 6.37
CA TYR A 99 -5.13 -9.39 5.37
C TYR A 99 -4.47 -8.89 4.07
N PRO A 100 -4.68 -9.54 2.91
CA PRO A 100 -4.30 -8.96 1.63
C PRO A 100 -4.91 -7.57 1.41
#